data_AF-A0A530BDR9-F1
#
_entry.id   AF-A0A530BDR9-F1
#
_cell.length_a   1.000
_cell.length_b   1.000
_cell.length_c   1.000
_cell.angle_alpha   90.00
_cell.angle_beta   90.00
_cell.angle_gamma   90.00
#
_symmetry.space_group_name_H-M   'P 1'
#
loop_
_entity.id
_entity.type
_entity.pdbx_description
1 polymer ?
#
loop_
_entity_poly.entity_id
_entity_poly.type
_entity_poly.pdbx_seq_one_letter_code
_entity_poly.pdbx_strand_id
1 'polypeptide(L)'
;LDKLPEPVKRMHGLIIEACKTGDIEKLRPLIGSGESMTQLSLGDIDGDPVTFLKGLSGDGDGQEILAILEEVLSAGYVHVDTGTPQELYVWPYFFALPLDKLDPRQRVELFKLVTASDYDDMKQFGAYIFYRVGITPTGQWLFFVAGD
;
A
#
# COMPACT_ATOMS: atom_id res chain seq x y z
N LEU A 1 2.40 0.91 -15.09
CA LEU A 1 1.50 -0.24 -14.91
C LEU A 1 1.58 -1.28 -16.04
N ASP A 2 1.95 -0.90 -17.27
CA ASP A 2 1.87 -1.80 -18.44
C ASP A 2 2.81 -3.02 -18.44
N LYS A 3 3.82 -3.02 -17.55
CA LYS A 3 4.75 -4.15 -17.39
C LYS A 3 4.35 -5.12 -16.28
N LEU A 4 3.26 -4.84 -15.55
CA LEU A 4 2.77 -5.75 -14.52
C LEU A 4 2.23 -7.03 -15.17
N PRO A 5 2.45 -8.20 -14.56
CA PRO A 5 1.71 -9.41 -14.90
C PRO A 5 0.20 -9.16 -14.78
N GLU A 6 -0.58 -9.83 -15.62
CA GLU A 6 -2.04 -9.65 -15.65
C GLU A 6 -2.69 -9.81 -14.26
N PRO A 7 -2.35 -10.83 -13.44
CA PRO A 7 -2.99 -10.99 -12.14
C PRO A 7 -2.74 -9.82 -11.20
N VAL A 8 -1.52 -9.27 -11.23
CA VAL A 8 -1.13 -8.10 -10.44
C VAL A 8 -1.88 -6.86 -10.92
N LYS A 9 -1.94 -6.65 -12.25
CA LYS A 9 -2.67 -5.54 -12.86
C LYS A 9 -4.17 -5.59 -12.54
N ARG A 10 -4.75 -6.81 -12.51
CA ARG A 10 -6.15 -7.04 -12.15
C ARG A 10 -6.43 -6.69 -10.70
N MET A 11 -5.63 -7.21 -9.76
CA MET A 11 -5.81 -6.90 -8.32
C MET A 11 -5.62 -5.41 -8.04
N HIS A 12 -4.58 -4.79 -8.62
CA HIS A 12 -4.37 -3.34 -8.58
C HIS A 12 -5.63 -2.58 -9.04
N GLY A 13 -6.16 -2.92 -10.22
CA GLY A 13 -7.36 -2.30 -10.75
C GLY A 13 -8.60 -2.49 -9.88
N LEU A 14 -8.81 -3.68 -9.32
CA LEU A 14 -9.93 -3.95 -8.41
C LEU A 14 -9.87 -3.09 -7.15
N ILE A 15 -8.69 -2.93 -6.56
CA ILE A 15 -8.50 -2.08 -5.37
C ILE A 15 -8.76 -0.62 -5.73
N ILE A 16 -8.21 -0.12 -6.84
CA ILE A 16 -8.46 1.25 -7.31
C ILE A 16 -9.96 1.51 -7.53
N GLU A 17 -10.67 0.60 -8.19
CA GLU A 17 -12.10 0.77 -8.42
C GLU A 17 -12.91 0.71 -7.13
N ALA A 18 -12.49 -0.08 -6.13
CA ALA A 18 -13.08 -0.07 -4.80
C ALA A 18 -12.83 1.26 -4.06
N CYS A 19 -11.62 1.83 -4.14
CA CYS A 19 -11.32 3.14 -3.57
C CYS A 19 -12.22 4.25 -4.14
N LYS A 20 -12.37 4.28 -5.47
CA LYS A 20 -13.17 5.29 -6.17
C LYS A 20 -14.66 5.29 -5.82
N THR A 21 -15.19 4.22 -5.24
CA THR A 21 -16.59 4.23 -4.79
C THR A 21 -16.81 5.02 -3.51
N GLY A 22 -15.75 5.26 -2.72
CA GLY A 22 -15.85 5.86 -1.39
C GLY A 22 -16.53 4.94 -0.34
N ASP A 23 -16.78 3.68 -0.69
CA ASP A 23 -17.43 2.69 0.16
C ASP A 23 -16.39 1.62 0.55
N ILE A 24 -15.88 1.73 1.77
CA ILE A 24 -14.80 0.87 2.25
C ILE A 24 -15.19 -0.61 2.32
N GLU A 25 -16.49 -0.94 2.36
CA GLU A 25 -16.96 -2.32 2.27
C GLU A 25 -16.62 -2.97 0.92
N LYS A 26 -16.34 -2.18 -0.13
CA LYS A 26 -15.86 -2.71 -1.42
C LYS A 26 -14.49 -3.36 -1.34
N LEU A 27 -13.69 -3.09 -0.31
CA LEU A 27 -12.41 -3.78 -0.06
C LEU A 27 -12.59 -5.18 0.52
N ARG A 28 -13.70 -5.46 1.23
CA ARG A 28 -13.94 -6.73 1.92
C ARG A 28 -13.70 -7.98 1.05
N PRO A 29 -14.26 -8.10 -0.17
CA PRO A 29 -14.02 -9.27 -1.01
C PRO A 29 -12.57 -9.38 -1.51
N LEU A 30 -11.79 -8.30 -1.49
CA LEU A 30 -10.40 -8.27 -1.94
C LEU A 30 -9.41 -8.62 -0.82
N ILE A 31 -9.75 -8.26 0.43
CA ILE A 31 -8.95 -8.58 1.63
C ILE A 31 -8.89 -10.09 1.87
N GLY A 32 -9.94 -10.83 1.49
CA GLY A 32 -10.00 -12.27 1.71
C GLY A 32 -10.25 -12.66 3.18
N SER A 33 -9.90 -13.90 3.53
CA SER A 33 -10.15 -14.47 4.86
C SER A 33 -9.16 -15.61 5.18
N GLY A 34 -9.03 -15.96 6.47
CA GLY A 34 -8.18 -17.06 6.92
C GLY A 34 -6.70 -16.83 6.59
N GLU A 35 -5.98 -17.88 6.20
CA GLU A 35 -4.54 -17.81 5.88
C GLU A 35 -4.21 -16.92 4.66
N SER A 36 -5.20 -16.64 3.81
CA SER A 36 -5.03 -15.78 2.63
C SER A 36 -5.38 -14.32 2.88
N MET A 37 -5.84 -13.98 4.10
CA MET A 37 -6.25 -12.63 4.45
C MET A 37 -5.08 -11.64 4.27
N THR A 38 -5.35 -10.51 3.63
CA THR A 38 -4.41 -9.40 3.53
C THR A 38 -4.01 -8.92 4.91
N GLN A 39 -2.71 -8.78 5.14
CA GLN A 39 -2.18 -8.19 6.36
C GLN A 39 -2.43 -6.67 6.35
N LEU A 40 -3.21 -6.17 7.32
CA LEU A 40 -3.56 -4.73 7.41
C LEU A 40 -2.81 -4.00 8.54
N SER A 41 -2.02 -4.73 9.35
CA SER A 41 -1.19 -4.21 10.43
C SER A 41 0.08 -5.05 10.59
N LEU A 42 1.13 -4.45 11.13
CA LEU A 42 2.34 -5.19 11.55
C LEU A 42 2.10 -6.02 12.81
N GLY A 43 1.08 -5.65 13.61
CA GLY A 43 0.59 -6.42 14.74
C GLY A 43 -0.67 -7.22 14.39
N ASP A 44 -1.15 -8.00 15.36
CA ASP A 44 -2.40 -8.74 15.23
C ASP A 44 -3.60 -7.78 15.12
N ILE A 45 -4.57 -8.19 14.31
CA ILE A 45 -5.85 -7.51 14.18
C ILE A 45 -6.92 -8.42 14.77
N ASP A 46 -7.63 -7.91 15.76
CA ASP A 46 -8.81 -8.57 16.29
C ASP A 46 -10.08 -8.10 15.56
N GLY A 47 -10.92 -9.04 15.17
CA GLY A 47 -12.26 -8.77 14.66
C GLY A 47 -12.33 -8.51 13.15
N ASP A 48 -13.21 -7.59 12.77
CA ASP A 48 -13.58 -7.36 11.37
C ASP A 48 -12.57 -6.44 10.66
N PRO A 49 -11.98 -6.85 9.51
CA PRO A 49 -10.93 -6.09 8.85
C PRO A 49 -11.38 -4.71 8.34
N VAL A 50 -12.62 -4.59 7.88
CA VAL A 50 -13.15 -3.28 7.42
C VAL A 50 -13.40 -2.36 8.61
N THR A 51 -13.91 -2.90 9.72
CA THR A 51 -14.05 -2.15 10.98
C THR A 51 -12.70 -1.67 11.48
N PHE A 52 -11.66 -2.51 11.40
CA PHE A 52 -10.29 -2.12 11.73
C PHE A 52 -9.83 -0.95 10.86
N LEU A 53 -9.96 -1.04 9.53
CA LEU A 53 -9.57 0.04 8.61
C LEU A 53 -10.35 1.34 8.88
N LYS A 54 -11.66 1.28 9.15
CA LYS A 54 -12.43 2.45 9.56
C LYS A 54 -11.88 3.09 10.83
N GLY A 55 -11.44 2.28 11.80
CA GLY A 55 -10.84 2.74 13.04
C GLY A 55 -9.49 3.44 12.88
N LEU A 56 -8.76 3.16 11.79
CA LEU A 56 -7.53 3.90 11.43
C LEU A 56 -7.82 5.25 10.79
N SER A 57 -9.03 5.43 10.26
CA SER A 57 -9.44 6.60 9.50
C SER A 57 -9.86 7.73 10.44
N GLY A 58 -9.34 8.94 10.22
CA GLY A 58 -9.67 10.13 10.99
C GLY A 58 -11.09 10.66 10.74
N ASP A 59 -11.70 10.29 9.61
CA ASP A 59 -13.11 10.57 9.30
C ASP A 59 -14.10 9.57 9.92
N GLY A 60 -13.61 8.42 10.44
CA GLY A 60 -14.42 7.34 11.02
C GLY A 60 -15.23 6.49 10.00
N ASP A 61 -15.37 6.96 8.76
CA ASP A 61 -16.11 6.29 7.70
C ASP A 61 -15.20 5.53 6.70
N GLY A 62 -13.89 5.81 6.73
CA GLY A 62 -12.87 5.07 6.00
C GLY A 62 -12.43 5.71 4.69
N GLN A 63 -12.92 6.90 4.30
CA GLN A 63 -12.54 7.53 3.04
C GLN A 63 -11.11 8.03 3.06
N GLU A 64 -10.59 8.48 4.21
CA GLU A 64 -9.16 8.81 4.34
C GLU A 64 -8.28 7.59 4.00
N ILE A 65 -8.60 6.41 4.52
CA ILE A 65 -7.89 5.17 4.20
C ILE A 65 -8.02 4.80 2.72
N LEU A 66 -9.21 4.95 2.11
CA LEU A 66 -9.38 4.71 0.69
C LEU A 66 -8.54 5.66 -0.16
N ALA A 67 -8.46 6.94 0.22
CA ALA A 67 -7.64 7.94 -0.46
C ALA A 67 -6.14 7.61 -0.34
N ILE A 68 -5.67 7.22 0.85
CA ILE A 68 -4.28 6.79 1.07
C ILE A 68 -3.96 5.57 0.21
N LEU A 69 -4.82 4.55 0.22
CA LEU A 69 -4.65 3.33 -0.57
C LEU A 69 -4.60 3.61 -2.07
N GLU A 70 -5.48 4.49 -2.57
CA GLU A 70 -5.49 4.92 -3.97
C GLU A 70 -4.20 5.67 -4.35
N GLU A 71 -3.75 6.61 -3.53
CA GLU A 71 -2.54 7.40 -3.81
C GLU A 71 -1.29 6.51 -3.80
N VAL A 72 -1.18 5.59 -2.82
CA VAL A 72 -0.09 4.60 -2.75
C VAL A 72 -0.04 3.74 -4.02
N LEU A 73 -1.19 3.22 -4.48
CA LEU A 73 -1.26 2.39 -5.68
C LEU A 73 -1.08 3.18 -6.98
N SER A 74 -1.29 4.50 -6.95
CA SER A 74 -1.06 5.41 -8.08
C SER A 74 0.42 5.78 -8.24
N ALA A 75 1.22 5.61 -7.20
CA ALA A 75 2.67 5.77 -7.27
C ALA A 75 3.36 4.69 -8.12
N GLY A 76 4.65 4.88 -8.41
CA GLY A 76 5.48 3.84 -9.02
C GLY A 76 5.65 2.62 -8.10
N TYR A 77 5.89 1.46 -8.69
CA TYR A 77 6.13 0.20 -7.97
C TYR A 77 7.55 -0.31 -8.17
N VAL A 78 7.97 -1.21 -7.29
CA VAL A 78 9.19 -2.00 -7.42
C VAL A 78 8.85 -3.49 -7.44
N HIS A 79 9.59 -4.26 -8.23
CA HIS A 79 9.52 -5.71 -8.25
C HIS A 79 10.73 -6.25 -7.48
N VAL A 80 10.47 -6.95 -6.36
CA VAL A 80 11.50 -7.44 -5.43
C VAL A 80 11.54 -8.95 -5.41
N ASP A 81 12.68 -9.50 -4.98
CA ASP A 81 12.89 -10.93 -4.74
C ASP A 81 12.51 -11.84 -5.93
N THR A 82 12.69 -11.33 -7.15
CA THR A 82 12.34 -12.00 -8.40
C THR A 82 12.96 -13.39 -8.50
N GLY A 83 12.13 -14.39 -8.83
CA GLY A 83 12.53 -15.79 -8.96
C GLY A 83 12.62 -16.55 -7.64
N THR A 84 12.21 -15.94 -6.52
CA THR A 84 12.14 -16.58 -5.20
C THR A 84 10.69 -16.78 -4.76
N PRO A 85 10.42 -17.61 -3.73
CA PRO A 85 9.10 -17.71 -3.14
C PRO A 85 8.58 -16.40 -2.50
N GLN A 86 9.45 -15.40 -2.30
CA GLN A 86 9.13 -14.09 -1.74
C GLN A 86 8.89 -13.02 -2.81
N GLU A 87 8.83 -13.40 -4.09
CA GLU A 87 8.63 -12.46 -5.20
C GLU A 87 7.37 -11.60 -5.00
N LEU A 88 7.53 -10.27 -5.09
CA LEU A 88 6.47 -9.30 -4.79
C LEU A 88 6.55 -8.04 -5.66
N TYR A 89 5.38 -7.47 -5.93
CA TYR A 89 5.22 -6.13 -6.48
C TYR A 89 4.79 -5.20 -5.35
N VAL A 90 5.60 -4.18 -5.07
CA VAL A 90 5.44 -3.31 -3.90
C VAL A 90 5.28 -1.86 -4.30
N TRP A 91 4.29 -1.20 -3.68
CA TRP A 91 4.01 0.23 -3.80
C TRP A 91 4.18 0.93 -2.44
N PRO A 92 4.69 2.18 -2.42
CA PRO A 92 5.42 2.81 -3.52
C PRO A 92 6.84 2.22 -3.66
N TYR A 93 7.49 2.45 -4.79
CA TYR A 93 8.87 2.01 -5.03
C TYR A 93 9.89 2.59 -4.04
N PHE A 94 9.54 3.66 -3.31
CA PHE A 94 10.36 4.25 -2.25
C PHE A 94 10.70 3.25 -1.14
N PHE A 95 9.88 2.22 -0.94
CA PHE A 95 10.17 1.13 0.00
C PHE A 95 11.56 0.49 -0.23
N ALA A 96 12.02 0.44 -1.49
CA ALA A 96 13.28 -0.19 -1.86
C ALA A 96 14.44 0.80 -2.10
N LEU A 97 14.26 2.09 -1.79
CA LEU A 97 15.26 3.12 -2.08
C LEU A 97 15.69 3.90 -0.81
N PRO A 98 16.98 4.24 -0.68
CA PRO A 98 17.44 5.22 0.31
C PRO A 98 16.85 6.61 0.02
N LEU A 99 16.14 7.18 0.99
CA LEU A 99 15.42 8.46 0.84
C LEU A 99 16.35 9.67 0.61
N ASP A 100 17.60 9.57 1.03
CA ASP A 100 18.65 10.57 0.80
C ASP A 100 19.18 10.55 -0.65
N LYS A 101 18.94 9.46 -1.39
CA LYS A 101 19.35 9.30 -2.79
C LYS A 101 18.27 9.61 -3.81
N LEU A 102 17.09 10.05 -3.37
CA LEU A 102 16.02 10.45 -4.28
C LEU A 102 16.41 11.69 -5.08
N ASP A 103 16.23 11.62 -6.40
CA ASP A 103 16.37 12.79 -7.26
C ASP A 103 15.21 13.79 -7.03
N PRO A 104 15.32 15.04 -7.52
CA PRO A 104 14.28 16.05 -7.31
C PRO A 104 12.89 15.65 -7.83
N ARG A 105 12.78 14.87 -8.91
CA ARG A 105 11.50 14.41 -9.46
C ARG A 105 10.89 13.33 -8.57
N GLN A 106 11.71 12.37 -8.14
CA GLN A 106 11.31 11.33 -7.19
C GLN A 106 10.86 11.93 -5.86
N ARG A 107 11.51 13.02 -5.42
CA ARG A 107 11.09 13.74 -4.21
C ARG A 107 9.73 14.44 -4.37
N VAL A 108 9.42 14.97 -5.55
CA VAL A 108 8.08 15.50 -5.85
C VAL A 108 7.02 14.39 -5.81
N GLU A 109 7.34 13.20 -6.32
CA GLU A 109 6.44 12.04 -6.23
C GLU A 109 6.23 11.59 -4.78
N LEU A 110 7.28 11.56 -3.97
CA LEU A 110 7.20 11.25 -2.54
C LEU A 110 6.28 12.24 -1.80
N PHE A 111 6.39 13.54 -2.08
CA PHE A 111 5.58 14.57 -1.44
C PHE A 111 4.09 14.57 -1.84
N LYS A 112 3.67 13.71 -2.76
CA LYS A 112 2.23 13.44 -2.96
C LYS A 112 1.67 12.50 -1.90
N LEU A 113 2.52 11.64 -1.35
CA LEU A 113 2.15 10.64 -0.34
C LEU A 113 2.29 11.19 1.07
N VAL A 114 3.35 11.98 1.31
CA VAL A 114 3.74 12.41 2.66
C VAL A 114 4.08 13.90 2.70
N THR A 115 4.01 14.47 3.90
CA THR A 115 4.36 15.88 4.11
C THR A 115 5.87 16.08 4.20
N ALA A 116 6.32 17.34 4.20
CA ALA A 116 7.71 17.67 4.45
C ALA A 116 8.18 17.24 5.85
N SER A 117 7.30 17.29 6.85
CA SER A 117 7.61 16.84 8.21
C SER A 117 7.84 15.33 8.24
N ASP A 118 6.94 14.55 7.63
CA ASP A 118 7.06 13.09 7.54
C ASP A 118 8.37 12.70 6.83
N TYR A 119 8.74 13.41 5.76
CA TYR A 119 9.99 13.17 5.06
C TYR A 119 11.22 13.39 5.96
N ASP A 120 11.23 14.46 6.76
CA ASP A 120 12.32 14.73 7.69
C ASP A 120 12.42 13.64 8.78
N ASP A 121 11.29 13.15 9.28
CA ASP A 121 11.25 12.03 10.23
C ASP A 121 11.75 10.72 9.58
N MET A 122 11.29 10.41 8.37
CA MET A 122 11.76 9.24 7.61
C MET A 122 13.25 9.29 7.29
N LYS A 123 13.82 10.49 7.07
CA LYS A 123 15.26 10.65 6.89
C LYS A 123 16.05 10.36 8.15
N GLN A 124 15.53 10.72 9.32
CA GLN A 124 16.15 10.40 10.61
C GLN A 124 16.08 8.90 10.89
N PHE A 125 14.94 8.27 10.56
CA PHE A 125 14.77 6.83 10.66
C PHE A 125 15.62 6.04 9.65
N GLY A 126 15.80 6.58 8.44
CA GLY A 126 16.60 6.00 7.38
C GLY A 126 15.83 5.11 6.39
N ALA A 127 14.50 5.04 6.50
CA ALA A 127 13.65 4.26 5.61
C ALA A 127 12.27 4.89 5.40
N TYR A 128 11.59 4.46 4.35
CA TYR A 128 10.18 4.80 4.10
C TYR A 128 9.28 4.05 5.08
N ILE A 129 8.58 4.80 5.94
CA ILE A 129 7.70 4.25 7.00
C ILE A 129 6.21 4.60 6.83
N PHE A 130 5.81 5.13 5.67
CA PHE A 130 4.38 5.33 5.41
C PHE A 130 3.73 4.06 4.83
N TYR A 131 2.45 4.15 4.47
CA TYR A 131 1.69 3.03 3.94
C TYR A 131 2.34 2.40 2.71
N ARG A 132 2.27 1.06 2.65
CA ARG A 132 2.74 0.26 1.51
C ARG A 132 1.78 -0.85 1.17
N VAL A 133 1.72 -1.20 -0.11
CA VAL A 133 0.92 -2.32 -0.64
C VAL A 133 1.83 -3.35 -1.28
N GLY A 134 1.57 -4.64 -1.02
CA GLY A 134 2.26 -5.76 -1.64
C GLY A 134 1.29 -6.68 -2.36
N ILE A 135 1.57 -6.99 -3.63
CA ILE A 135 0.79 -7.93 -4.43
C ILE A 135 1.72 -9.01 -4.98
N THR A 136 1.35 -10.28 -4.82
CA THR A 136 2.12 -11.43 -5.34
C THR A 136 1.99 -11.54 -6.85
N PRO A 137 2.91 -12.24 -7.56
CA PRO A 137 2.78 -12.50 -8.99
C PRO A 137 1.46 -13.18 -9.40
N THR A 138 0.83 -13.92 -8.48
CA THR A 138 -0.47 -14.58 -8.68
C THR A 138 -1.67 -13.67 -8.45
N GLY A 139 -1.44 -12.40 -8.08
CA GLY A 139 -2.49 -11.39 -7.87
C GLY A 139 -3.09 -11.42 -6.47
N GLN A 140 -2.49 -12.11 -5.50
CA GLN A 140 -2.93 -12.03 -4.10
C GLN A 140 -2.50 -10.69 -3.51
N TRP A 141 -3.44 -9.96 -2.90
CA TRP A 141 -3.14 -8.78 -2.10
C TRP A 141 -2.59 -9.23 -0.74
N LEU A 142 -1.27 -9.18 -0.59
CA LEU A 142 -0.59 -9.75 0.57
C LEU A 142 -0.64 -8.82 1.78
N PHE A 143 -0.40 -7.52 1.57
CA PHE A 143 -0.43 -6.55 2.66
C PHE A 143 -0.85 -5.15 2.21
N PHE A 144 -1.42 -4.40 3.16
CA PHE A 144 -1.56 -2.96 3.16
C PHE A 144 -1.32 -2.46 4.58
N VAL A 145 -0.10 -2.01 4.87
CA VAL A 145 0.33 -1.67 6.23
C VAL A 145 1.04 -0.31 6.24
N ALA A 146 0.87 0.43 7.33
CA ALA A 146 1.78 1.53 7.67
C ALA A 146 3.14 0.94 8.11
N GLY A 147 4.24 1.61 7.76
CA GLY A 147 5.52 1.35 8.41
C GLY A 147 5.54 1.93 9.81
N ASP A 148 6.52 1.48 10.59
CA ASP A 148 6.87 1.99 11.92
C ASP A 148 8.36 2.36 11.88
#